data_AF-A0A7Y3AE95-F1
#
_entry.id   AF-A0A7Y3AE95-F1
#
_cell.length_a   1.000
_cell.length_b   1.000
_cell.length_c   1.000
_cell.angle_alpha   90.00
_cell.angle_beta   90.00
_cell.angle_gamma   90.00
#
_symmetry.space_group_name_H-M   'P 1'
#
loop_
_entity.id
_entity.type
_entity.pdbx_description
1 polymer ?
#
loop_
_entity_poly.entity_id
_entity_poly.type
_entity_poly.pdbx_seq_one_letter_code
_entity_poly.pdbx_strand_id
1 'polypeptide(L)' 'MKLEVMRRVNDLGTNGGYILAPCYNVGYDNPVENVLAFFTATQEYVGYSQL' A
#
# COMPACT_ATOMS: atom_id res chain seq x y z
N MET A 1 -5.93 -5.79 6.30
CA MET A 1 -4.98 -4.76 5.80
C MET A 1 -4.32 -5.16 4.48
N LYS A 2 -3.51 -6.23 4.41
CA LYS A 2 -2.81 -6.66 3.17
C LYS A 2 -3.73 -6.78 1.93
N LEU A 3 -4.92 -7.39 2.09
CA LEU A 3 -5.89 -7.53 0.98
C LEU A 3 -6.33 -6.19 0.39
N GLU A 4 -6.60 -5.19 1.22
CA GLU A 4 -7.02 -3.87 0.74
C GLU A 4 -5.88 -3.14 0.04
N VAL A 5 -4.65 -3.26 0.55
CA VAL A 5 -3.45 -2.72 -0.12
C VAL A 5 -3.32 -3.33 -1.52
N MET A 6 -3.39 -4.65 -1.63
CA MET A 6 -3.30 -5.35 -2.93
C MET A 6 -4.40 -4.92 -3.89
N ARG A 7 -5.64 -4.81 -3.42
CA ARG A 7 -6.76 -4.32 -4.25
C ARG A 7 -6.52 -2.91 -4.77
N ARG A 8 -6.07 -1.96 -3.92
CA ARG A 8 -5.79 -0.59 -4.36
C ARG A 8 -4.65 -0.52 -5.37
N VAL A 9 -3.57 -1.25 -5.12
CA VAL A 9 -2.43 -1.30 -6.04
C VAL A 9 -2.83 -1.90 -7.39
N ASN A 10 -3.61 -2.98 -7.39
CA ASN A 10 -4.10 -3.59 -8.62
C ASN A 10 -5.06 -2.65 -9.38
N ASP A 11 -6.08 -2.12 -8.70
CA ASP A 11 -7.14 -1.35 -9.35
C ASP A 11 -6.65 0.01 -9.88
N LEU A 12 -5.70 0.64 -9.18
CA LEU A 12 -5.23 1.99 -9.49
C LEU A 12 -3.84 2.03 -10.12
N GLY A 13 -2.97 1.09 -9.77
CA GLY A 13 -1.57 1.05 -10.21
C GLY A 13 -1.32 0.28 -11.49
N THR A 14 -2.33 -0.40 -12.05
CA THR A 14 -2.20 -1.05 -13.36
C THR A 14 -1.82 -0.01 -14.41
N ASN A 15 -0.77 -0.30 -15.19
CA ASN A 15 -0.15 0.61 -16.18
C ASN A 15 0.58 1.83 -15.60
N GLY A 16 0.84 1.86 -14.29
CA GLY A 16 1.58 2.93 -13.63
C GLY A 16 0.75 4.18 -13.36
N GLY A 17 1.42 5.29 -13.00
CA GLY A 17 0.76 6.58 -12.74
C GLY A 17 0.10 6.72 -11.36
N TYR A 18 0.03 5.64 -10.57
CA TYR A 18 -0.47 5.66 -9.20
C TYR A 18 0.66 5.82 -8.19
N ILE A 19 0.52 6.82 -7.30
CA ILE A 19 1.36 6.99 -6.12
C ILE A 19 0.55 6.56 -4.90
N LEU A 20 0.98 5.48 -4.25
CA LEU A 20 0.35 5.01 -3.03
C LEU A 20 0.64 5.99 -1.87
N ALA A 21 -0.43 6.54 -1.29
CA ALA A 21 -0.36 7.38 -0.10
C ALA A 21 -1.64 7.22 0.74
N PRO A 22 -1.59 7.49 2.06
CA PRO A 22 -2.78 7.66 2.87
C PRO A 22 -3.67 8.79 2.33
N CYS A 23 -5.00 8.60 2.34
CA CYS A 23 -5.95 9.63 1.91
C CYS A 23 -6.11 10.77 2.93
N TYR A 24 -5.67 10.55 4.16
CA TYR A 24 -5.64 11.53 5.24
C TYR A 24 -4.40 11.29 6.10
N ASN A 25 -4.09 12.22 6.99
CA ASN A 25 -2.95 12.15 7.89
C ASN A 25 -2.96 10.86 8.72
N VAL A 26 -1.77 10.31 8.97
CA VAL A 26 -1.58 9.25 9.96
C VAL A 26 -1.79 9.85 11.35
N GLY A 27 -2.79 9.35 12.07
CA GLY A 27 -3.12 9.79 13.43
C GLY A 27 -2.04 9.39 14.44
N TYR A 28 -1.94 10.14 15.53
CA TYR A 28 -1.02 9.82 16.65
C TYR A 28 -1.37 8.50 17.34
N ASP A 29 -2.64 8.12 17.29
CA ASP A 29 -3.19 6.87 17.82
C ASP A 29 -2.91 5.65 16.92
N ASN A 30 -2.43 5.87 15.69
CA ASN A 30 -2.07 4.77 14.81
C ASN A 30 -0.72 4.18 15.23
N PRO A 31 -0.66 2.86 15.52
CA PRO A 31 0.61 2.18 15.74
C PRO A 31 1.53 2.32 14.52
N VAL A 32 2.82 2.54 14.77
CA VAL A 32 3.85 2.67 13.73
C VAL A 32 3.89 1.41 12.86
N GLU A 33 3.66 0.25 13.46
CA GLU A 33 3.62 -1.06 12.83
C GLU A 33 2.57 -1.14 11.73
N ASN A 34 1.43 -0.46 11.89
CA ASN A 34 0.38 -0.43 10.87
C ASN A 34 0.81 0.41 9.65
N VAL A 35 1.54 1.50 9.88
CA VAL A 35 2.09 2.32 8.80
C VAL A 35 3.16 1.55 8.04
N LEU A 36 4.07 0.89 8.75
CA LEU A 36 5.10 0.06 8.15
C LEU A 36 4.50 -1.10 7.37
N ALA A 37 3.54 -1.83 7.94
CA ALA A 37 2.89 -2.94 7.27
C ALA A 37 2.11 -2.52 6.01
N PHE A 38 1.67 -1.26 5.90
CA PHE A 38 1.03 -0.72 4.70
C PHE A 38 2.03 -0.59 3.54
N PHE A 39 3.20 -0.02 3.80
CA PHE A 39 4.26 0.12 2.80
C PHE A 39 4.93 -1.22 2.47
N THR A 40 5.21 -2.07 3.48
CA THR A 40 5.79 -3.39 3.28
C THR A 40 4.89 -4.28 2.40
N ALA A 41 3.58 -4.33 2.69
CA ALA A 41 2.65 -5.13 1.88
C ALA A 41 2.59 -4.66 0.41
N THR A 42 2.76 -3.35 0.18
CA THR A 42 2.83 -2.79 -1.17
C THR A 42 4.08 -3.24 -1.90
N GLN A 43 5.24 -3.14 -1.25
CA GLN A 43 6.52 -3.55 -1.83
C GLN A 43 6.55 -5.06 -2.12
N GLU A 44 6.03 -5.88 -1.20
CA GLU A 44 5.84 -7.32 -1.42
C GLU A 44 5.02 -7.55 -2.69
N TYR A 45 3.82 -6.97 -2.78
CA TYR A 45 2.91 -7.23 -3.90
C TYR A 45 3.45 -6.72 -5.24
N VAL A 46 3.98 -5.50 -5.30
CA VAL A 46 4.54 -4.94 -6.54
C VAL A 46 5.80 -5.71 -6.96
N GLY A 47 6.67 -6.06 -5.99
CA GLY A 47 7.88 -6.84 -6.25
C GLY A 47 7.58 -8.26 -6.77
N TYR A 48 6.50 -8.90 -6.30
CA TYR A 48 6.01 -10.16 -6.86
C TYR A 48 5.31 -10.01 -8.22
N SER A 49 4.62 -8.89 -8.46
CA SER A 49 3.88 -8.64 -9.71
C SER A 49 4.76 -8.25 -10.90
N GLN A 50 6.05 -7.93 -10.67
CA GLN A 50 7.01 -7.57 -11.71
C GLN A 50 7.90 -8.74 -12.19
N LEU A 51 7.63 -9.97 -11.73
CA LEU A 51 8.21 -11.23 -12.20
C LEU A 51 7.22 -11.98 -13.09
#